data_AF-A0A9X1PJF6-F1
#
_entry.id   AF-A0A9X1PJF6-F1
#
_cell.length_a   1.000
_cell.length_b   1.000
_cell.length_c   1.000
_cell.angle_alpha   90.00
_cell.angle_beta   90.00
_cell.angle_gamma   90.00
#
_symmetry.space_group_name_H-M   'P 1'
#
loop_
_entity.id
_entity.type
_entity.pdbx_description
1 polymer ?
#
loop_
_entity_poly.entity_id
_entity_poly.type
_entity_poly.pdbx_seq_one_letter_code
_entity_poly.pdbx_strand_id
1 'polypeptide(L)'
;MKKSILYLLFLCAFFTACDNKDDTVFEETADARLNAALASYEKQLIEAPYGWNAVIYPGGGGTYGFHFKFDEKNRVTMYSDFSDETAAKSKESSYRLKAVQTPVLIFDTYSYLHILADPDKSVNGGETGLGLQSDFEFSIFPDSVKAESITLVGRKNNSRLVLTKATQAQVAAYAAGDLADAVLFNNITKYQAYFKRVTLGNVTYEITLSPSTRTIKLTWLDGSVPRTFTTSYYFTAAGVSFTSPLVNGSQTINGFTNVTWNANAAQVGVTAAGVKGTIVGAIKPLSVDLAAARRWWQEPIESGGYWTSWMGFHVNGVDDALKVQTLKVGDLQYYSYLYQPASDGDIDIFGPLFYENQSLSLEYGHGAGRPTFTSDGRIVFSQVATYGNLPTSGPAIESAKFLFEASGHYLIQTSETTYDMVSAKDAKSWIAWE
;
A
#
# COMPACT_ATOMS: atom_id res chain seq x y z
N MET A 1 -30.47 43.56 75.23
CA MET A 1 -29.02 43.40 74.94
C MET A 1 -28.50 41.94 75.09
N LYS A 2 -29.27 40.91 74.68
CA LYS A 2 -28.80 39.50 74.75
C LYS A 2 -28.88 38.70 73.44
N LYS A 3 -29.54 39.23 72.39
CA LYS A 3 -29.64 38.57 71.07
C LYS A 3 -28.57 39.07 70.08
N SER A 4 -28.15 40.33 70.14
CA SER A 4 -27.14 40.89 69.23
C SER A 4 -25.72 40.38 69.45
N ILE A 5 -25.38 39.91 70.66
CA ILE A 5 -24.07 39.29 70.94
C ILE A 5 -23.99 37.89 70.32
N LEU A 6 -25.10 37.16 70.26
CA LEU A 6 -25.15 35.81 69.67
C LEU A 6 -24.98 35.85 68.15
N TYR A 7 -25.56 36.85 67.48
CA TYR A 7 -25.37 37.06 66.04
C TYR A 7 -23.95 37.51 65.69
N LEU A 8 -23.29 38.30 66.56
CA LEU A 8 -21.89 38.67 66.37
C LEU A 8 -20.94 37.46 66.55
N LEU A 9 -21.23 36.59 67.50
CA LEU A 9 -20.47 35.35 67.72
C LEU A 9 -20.67 34.32 66.59
N PHE A 10 -21.86 34.27 65.98
CA PHE A 10 -22.14 33.42 64.81
C PHE A 10 -21.50 33.96 63.52
N LEU A 11 -21.34 35.28 63.39
CA LEU A 11 -20.66 35.91 62.26
C LEU A 11 -19.13 35.75 62.33
N CYS A 12 -18.55 35.69 63.53
CA CYS A 12 -17.13 35.41 63.71
C CYS A 12 -16.75 33.93 63.43
N ALA A 13 -17.71 33.01 63.44
CA ALA A 13 -17.47 31.59 63.11
C ALA A 13 -17.32 31.32 61.59
N PHE A 14 -17.63 32.30 60.73
CA PHE A 14 -17.40 32.21 59.28
C PHE A 14 -16.01 32.69 58.83
N PHE A 15 -15.17 33.17 59.76
CA PHE A 15 -13.79 33.60 59.49
C PHE A 15 -12.73 32.60 59.98
N THR A 16 -13.11 31.37 60.35
CA THR A 16 -12.14 30.26 60.33
C THR A 16 -11.93 29.90 58.87
N ALA A 17 -10.98 30.59 58.26
CA ALA A 17 -10.41 30.25 56.98
C ALA A 17 -10.25 28.73 56.87
N CYS A 18 -10.72 28.14 55.76
CA CYS A 18 -10.09 26.93 55.27
C CYS A 18 -8.59 27.18 55.33
N ASP A 19 -7.89 26.37 56.11
CA ASP A 19 -6.44 26.28 56.04
C ASP A 19 -6.14 26.01 54.56
N ASN A 20 -5.70 27.04 53.83
CA ASN A 20 -5.18 26.90 52.47
C ASN A 20 -3.80 26.24 52.59
N LYS A 21 -3.78 25.04 53.18
CA LYS A 21 -2.75 24.07 52.86
C LYS A 21 -3.06 23.68 51.43
N ASP A 22 -2.50 24.45 50.51
CA ASP A 22 -2.09 23.93 49.22
C ASP A 22 -1.12 22.79 49.55
N ASP A 23 -1.68 21.62 49.89
CA ASP A 23 -0.95 20.36 49.76
C ASP A 23 -0.71 20.23 48.27
N THR A 24 0.40 20.81 47.83
CA THR A 24 0.86 20.69 46.46
C THR A 24 0.99 19.19 46.20
N VAL A 25 0.15 18.66 45.32
CA VAL A 25 0.15 17.23 44.92
C VAL A 25 1.55 16.81 44.44
N PHE A 26 2.40 17.77 44.05
CA PHE A 26 3.77 17.59 43.63
C PHE A 26 4.69 18.63 44.29
N GLU A 27 5.89 18.22 44.70
CA GLU A 27 6.90 19.09 45.33
C GLU A 27 7.50 20.12 44.35
N GLU A 28 7.48 19.83 43.05
CA GLU A 28 8.02 20.68 41.99
C GLU A 28 6.92 21.39 41.18
N THR A 29 7.25 22.56 40.63
CA THR A 29 6.35 23.30 39.74
C THR A 29 6.07 22.50 38.45
N ALA A 30 4.92 22.75 37.82
CA ALA A 30 4.57 22.11 36.55
C ALA A 30 5.65 22.37 35.47
N ASP A 31 6.21 23.58 35.42
CA ASP A 31 7.27 23.95 34.48
C ASP A 31 8.58 23.19 34.75
N ALA A 32 8.96 23.02 36.02
CA ALA A 32 10.17 22.28 36.38
C ALA A 32 10.07 20.81 35.95
N ARG A 33 8.94 20.16 36.27
CA ARG A 33 8.65 18.78 35.86
C ARG A 33 8.61 18.60 34.35
N LEU A 34 8.05 19.58 33.63
CA LEU A 34 7.97 19.55 32.18
C LEU A 34 9.35 19.67 31.54
N ASN A 35 10.18 20.60 32.00
CA ASN A 35 11.55 20.76 31.52
C ASN A 35 12.40 19.53 31.83
N ALA A 36 12.25 18.92 33.02
CA ALA A 36 12.90 17.67 33.36
C ALA A 36 12.48 16.52 32.44
N ALA A 37 11.19 16.42 32.09
CA ALA A 37 10.70 15.44 31.13
C ALA A 37 11.28 15.65 29.74
N LEU A 38 11.33 16.89 29.23
CA LEU A 38 11.96 17.21 27.94
C LEU A 38 13.43 16.81 27.91
N ALA A 39 14.20 17.17 28.94
CA ALA A 39 15.61 16.80 29.06
C ALA A 39 15.79 15.27 29.11
N SER A 40 14.89 14.56 29.80
CA SER A 40 14.90 13.09 29.83
C SER A 40 14.63 12.48 28.46
N TYR A 41 13.68 13.01 27.69
CA TYR A 41 13.38 12.52 26.35
C TYR A 41 14.49 12.83 25.35
N GLU A 42 15.07 14.03 25.42
CA GLU A 42 16.22 14.42 24.60
C GLU A 42 17.40 13.49 24.84
N LYS A 43 17.74 13.29 26.12
CA LYS A 43 18.78 12.36 26.55
C LYS A 43 18.55 10.97 25.98
N GLN A 44 17.34 10.44 26.11
CA GLN A 44 17.02 9.11 25.61
C GLN A 44 17.17 8.99 24.09
N LEU A 45 16.74 9.99 23.32
CA LEU A 45 16.89 10.02 21.86
C LEU A 45 18.37 9.99 21.44
N ILE A 46 19.22 10.77 22.10
CA ILE A 46 20.64 10.96 21.75
C ILE A 46 21.51 9.79 22.27
N GLU A 47 21.23 9.27 23.47
CA GLU A 47 22.00 8.19 24.12
C GLU A 47 21.85 6.83 23.43
N ALA A 48 20.98 6.68 22.43
CA ALA A 48 20.97 5.51 21.57
C ALA A 48 22.20 5.56 20.63
N PRO A 49 23.30 4.82 20.89
CA PRO A 49 24.57 5.01 20.20
C PRO A 49 24.47 4.76 18.70
N TYR A 50 23.61 3.81 18.31
CA TYR A 50 23.37 3.41 16.93
C TYR A 50 22.08 3.99 16.35
N GLY A 51 21.41 4.90 17.06
CA GLY A 51 20.15 5.50 16.63
C GLY A 51 18.94 4.58 16.85
N TRP A 52 17.88 4.83 16.07
CA TRP A 52 16.56 4.25 16.20
C TRP A 52 16.08 3.75 14.85
N ASN A 53 15.65 2.50 14.77
CA ASN A 53 14.81 2.06 13.67
C ASN A 53 13.39 2.53 13.94
N ALA A 54 12.80 3.20 12.97
CA ALA A 54 11.53 3.86 13.10
C ALA A 54 10.53 3.28 12.10
N VAL A 55 9.27 3.15 12.52
CA VAL A 55 8.16 2.77 11.65
C VAL A 55 7.04 3.78 11.81
N ILE A 56 6.60 4.35 10.69
CA ILE A 56 5.49 5.30 10.62
C ILE A 56 4.28 4.62 9.98
N TYR A 57 3.11 4.85 10.59
CA TYR A 57 1.81 4.38 10.13
C TYR A 57 0.93 5.60 9.81
N PRO A 58 0.95 6.10 8.55
CA PRO A 58 0.11 7.22 8.12
C PRO A 58 -1.37 6.84 8.05
N GLY A 59 -2.27 7.81 8.20
CA GLY A 59 -3.72 7.60 8.09
C GLY A 59 -4.19 7.23 6.67
N GLY A 60 -3.48 7.72 5.65
CA GLY A 60 -3.76 7.49 4.23
C GLY A 60 -3.31 6.12 3.72
N GLY A 61 -2.80 5.25 4.60
CA GLY A 61 -2.34 3.91 4.29
C GLY A 61 -0.83 3.77 4.16
N GLY A 62 -0.40 2.53 3.92
CA GLY A 62 1.01 2.16 3.86
C GLY A 62 1.69 2.04 5.23
N THR A 63 2.91 1.55 5.23
CA THR A 63 3.80 1.51 6.39
C THR A 63 5.21 1.80 5.91
N TYR A 64 5.91 2.69 6.60
CA TYR A 64 7.17 3.26 6.13
C TYR A 64 8.27 3.09 7.17
N GLY A 65 9.39 2.52 6.74
CA GLY A 65 10.57 2.29 7.55
C GLY A 65 11.57 3.44 7.46
N PHE A 66 12.14 3.79 8.60
CA PHE A 66 13.18 4.81 8.73
C PHE A 66 14.28 4.34 9.66
N HIS A 67 15.42 5.00 9.55
CA HIS A 67 16.45 4.99 10.59
C HIS A 67 16.71 6.42 11.02
N PHE A 68 16.74 6.72 12.32
CA PHE A 68 17.02 8.05 12.87
C PHE A 68 18.23 8.03 13.80
N LYS A 69 19.18 8.92 13.58
CA LYS A 69 20.27 9.19 14.52
C LYS A 69 20.22 10.64 14.96
N PHE A 70 19.81 10.86 16.21
CA PHE A 70 19.77 12.16 16.86
C PHE A 70 21.14 12.52 17.46
N ASP A 71 21.45 13.82 17.51
CA ASP A 71 22.66 14.35 18.12
C ASP A 71 22.40 15.51 19.11
N GLU A 72 23.43 15.90 19.84
CA GLU A 72 23.40 16.98 20.85
C GLU A 72 23.23 18.39 20.25
N LYS A 73 23.27 18.53 18.93
CA LYS A 73 23.14 19.81 18.21
C LYS A 73 21.75 19.97 17.61
N ASN A 74 20.77 19.23 18.13
CA ASN A 74 19.39 19.22 17.61
C ASN A 74 19.33 18.81 16.13
N ARG A 75 20.24 17.92 15.68
CA ARG A 75 20.24 17.35 14.34
C ARG A 75 19.79 15.90 14.38
N VAL A 76 19.14 15.48 13.31
CA VAL A 76 18.76 14.10 13.06
C VAL A 76 19.12 13.73 11.62
N THR A 77 19.93 12.69 11.50
CA THR A 77 20.25 12.06 10.22
C THR A 77 19.32 10.88 10.00
N MET A 78 18.77 10.75 8.79
CA MET A 78 17.80 9.71 8.48
C MET A 78 17.98 9.01 7.14
N TYR A 79 17.63 7.73 7.13
CA TYR A 79 17.31 6.94 5.94
C TYR A 79 15.81 6.69 5.90
N SER A 80 15.24 6.47 4.70
CA SER A 80 13.83 6.13 4.53
C SER A 80 13.65 5.11 3.42
N ASP A 81 12.72 4.18 3.59
CA ASP A 81 12.32 3.22 2.56
C ASP A 81 11.33 3.79 1.52
N PHE A 82 11.15 5.11 1.48
CA PHE A 82 10.16 5.74 0.63
C PHE A 82 10.47 5.57 -0.86
N SER A 83 11.73 5.81 -1.27
CA SER A 83 12.21 5.64 -2.64
C SER A 83 13.64 5.08 -2.69
N ASP A 84 14.08 4.66 -3.88
CA ASP A 84 15.45 4.21 -4.11
C ASP A 84 16.50 5.25 -3.65
N GLU A 85 16.21 6.54 -3.83
CA GLU A 85 17.11 7.62 -3.42
C GLU A 85 17.17 7.77 -1.89
N THR A 86 16.02 7.78 -1.21
CA THR A 86 15.97 7.92 0.25
C THR A 86 16.50 6.69 0.98
N ALA A 87 16.46 5.54 0.30
CA ALA A 87 17.01 4.28 0.79
C ALA A 87 18.54 4.25 0.69
N ALA A 88 19.10 4.86 -0.37
CA ALA A 88 20.54 4.85 -0.65
C ALA A 88 21.32 5.96 0.07
N LYS A 89 20.70 7.11 0.34
CA LYS A 89 21.39 8.28 0.90
C LYS A 89 20.75 8.71 2.20
N SER A 90 21.58 9.04 3.19
CA SER A 90 21.10 9.68 4.41
C SER A 90 20.84 11.17 4.18
N LYS A 91 19.86 11.74 4.87
CA LYS A 91 19.61 13.18 4.92
C LYS A 91 19.63 13.70 6.34
N GLU A 92 20.36 14.78 6.57
CA GLU A 92 20.34 15.50 7.85
C GLU A 92 19.22 16.54 7.87
N SER A 93 18.57 16.70 9.02
CA SER A 93 17.57 17.73 9.32
C SER A 93 17.69 18.15 10.79
N SER A 94 17.06 19.25 11.19
CA SER A 94 16.86 19.60 12.59
C SER A 94 15.61 18.97 13.19
N TYR A 95 15.68 18.73 14.48
CA TYR A 95 14.54 18.45 15.33
C TYR A 95 14.54 19.38 16.53
N ARG A 96 13.42 19.45 17.24
CA ARG A 96 13.34 20.12 18.54
C ARG A 96 12.30 19.45 19.42
N LEU A 97 12.49 19.56 20.72
CA LEU A 97 11.50 19.19 21.73
C LEU A 97 10.82 20.45 22.26
N LYS A 98 9.49 20.47 22.29
CA LYS A 98 8.71 21.60 22.83
C LYS A 98 7.79 21.18 23.95
N ALA A 99 7.81 21.99 25.00
CA ALA A 99 6.82 22.04 26.06
C ALA A 99 5.56 22.74 25.54
N VAL A 100 4.54 21.97 25.18
CA VAL A 100 3.15 22.47 25.06
C VAL A 100 2.29 21.66 26.03
N GLN A 101 0.96 21.60 25.85
CA GLN A 101 0.08 20.81 26.71
C GLN A 101 0.51 19.33 26.85
N THR A 102 1.13 18.78 25.80
CA THR A 102 1.80 17.47 25.80
C THR A 102 3.18 17.68 25.15
N PRO A 103 4.29 17.18 25.72
CA PRO A 103 5.61 17.28 25.08
C PRO A 103 5.59 16.82 23.62
N VAL A 104 6.26 17.55 22.72
CA VAL A 104 6.24 17.26 21.27
C VAL A 104 7.65 17.16 20.72
N LEU A 105 7.93 16.08 19.98
CA LEU A 105 9.06 15.97 19.06
C LEU A 105 8.66 16.55 17.71
N ILE A 106 9.36 17.59 17.26
CA ILE A 106 9.10 18.32 16.02
C ILE A 106 10.29 18.16 15.09
N PHE A 107 10.06 17.75 13.85
CA PHE A 107 11.04 17.86 12.77
C PHE A 107 10.77 19.19 12.04
N ASP A 108 11.62 20.19 12.21
CA ASP A 108 11.32 21.58 11.80
C ASP A 108 12.01 22.04 10.51
N THR A 109 12.78 21.16 9.87
CA THR A 109 13.31 21.36 8.50
C THR A 109 12.95 20.18 7.61
N TYR A 110 12.70 20.47 6.33
CA TYR A 110 12.20 19.48 5.38
C TYR A 110 13.15 18.28 5.21
N SER A 111 12.67 17.10 5.56
CA SER A 111 13.40 15.83 5.66
C SER A 111 12.65 14.71 4.93
N TYR A 112 13.19 13.47 4.89
CA TYR A 112 12.46 12.36 4.25
C TYR A 112 11.13 12.03 4.94
N LEU A 113 11.02 12.33 6.23
CA LEU A 113 9.76 12.19 6.96
C LEU A 113 8.66 13.12 6.42
N HIS A 114 9.02 14.32 5.96
CA HIS A 114 8.08 15.30 5.42
C HIS A 114 7.46 14.87 4.08
N ILE A 115 8.14 14.02 3.32
CA ILE A 115 7.64 13.46 2.05
C ILE A 115 6.27 12.80 2.27
N LEU A 116 6.08 12.10 3.40
CA LEU A 116 4.82 11.42 3.71
C LEU A 116 3.66 12.38 3.99
N ALA A 117 3.96 13.63 4.36
CA ALA A 117 2.96 14.67 4.64
C ALA A 117 2.94 15.75 3.55
N ASP A 118 3.65 15.55 2.44
CA ASP A 118 3.74 16.52 1.35
C ASP A 118 2.35 16.73 0.71
N PRO A 119 1.88 17.98 0.58
CA PRO A 119 0.55 18.26 0.03
C PRO A 119 0.46 18.00 -1.48
N ASP A 120 1.59 17.91 -2.19
CA ASP A 120 1.61 17.60 -3.61
C ASP A 120 1.55 16.08 -3.83
N LYS A 121 0.42 15.61 -4.38
CA LYS A 121 0.23 14.18 -4.70
C LYS A 121 1.27 13.62 -5.67
N SER A 122 1.93 14.46 -6.47
CA SER A 122 2.99 14.00 -7.38
C SER A 122 4.26 13.56 -6.63
N VAL A 123 4.42 14.01 -5.38
CA VAL A 123 5.56 13.66 -4.53
C VAL A 123 5.37 12.29 -3.87
N ASN A 124 4.15 11.99 -3.41
CA ASN A 124 3.91 10.80 -2.57
C ASN A 124 2.73 9.90 -2.96
N GLY A 125 1.95 10.28 -3.98
CA GLY A 125 0.77 9.53 -4.41
C GLY A 125 -0.43 9.64 -3.45
N GLY A 126 -0.34 10.45 -2.41
CA GLY A 126 -1.41 10.69 -1.45
C GLY A 126 -2.49 11.66 -1.96
N GLU A 127 -3.41 12.01 -1.07
CA GLU A 127 -4.51 12.93 -1.39
C GLU A 127 -4.00 14.38 -1.49
N THR A 128 -4.42 15.11 -2.52
CA THR A 128 -4.00 16.50 -2.74
C THR A 128 -4.35 17.36 -1.52
N GLY A 129 -3.33 18.01 -0.95
CA GLY A 129 -3.45 18.85 0.24
C GLY A 129 -3.38 18.11 1.58
N LEU A 130 -3.49 16.78 1.59
CA LEU A 130 -3.41 15.95 2.81
C LEU A 130 -2.19 15.01 2.84
N GLY A 131 -1.56 14.77 1.69
CA GLY A 131 -0.46 13.81 1.56
C GLY A 131 -0.92 12.38 1.90
N LEU A 132 -0.04 11.59 2.52
CA LEU A 132 -0.41 10.27 3.05
C LEU A 132 -1.02 10.36 4.46
N GLN A 133 -1.38 11.57 4.92
CA GLN A 133 -1.86 11.81 6.28
C GLN A 133 -0.86 11.34 7.36
N SER A 134 0.43 11.56 7.10
CA SER A 134 1.50 11.43 8.12
C SER A 134 1.67 12.76 8.87
N ASP A 135 2.33 12.71 10.01
CA ASP A 135 2.74 13.88 10.78
C ASP A 135 4.25 14.07 10.76
N PHE A 136 4.71 15.27 11.11
CA PHE A 136 6.10 15.62 11.42
C PHE A 136 6.25 16.30 12.79
N GLU A 137 5.14 16.34 13.54
CA GLU A 137 5.07 16.76 14.93
C GLU A 137 4.38 15.65 15.72
N PHE A 138 5.09 15.06 16.69
CA PHE A 138 4.61 13.89 17.42
C PHE A 138 4.60 14.16 18.92
N SER A 139 3.44 13.97 19.52
CA SER A 139 3.24 14.01 20.97
C SER A 139 3.91 12.82 21.64
N ILE A 140 4.59 13.08 22.75
CA ILE A 140 5.25 12.09 23.60
C ILE A 140 4.39 11.88 24.85
N PHE A 141 3.87 10.67 25.00
CA PHE A 141 3.18 10.26 26.23
C PHE A 141 4.15 9.51 27.15
N PRO A 142 4.26 9.87 28.44
CA PRO A 142 5.24 9.27 29.35
C PRO A 142 5.16 7.74 29.45
N ASP A 143 3.95 7.17 29.39
CA ASP A 143 3.68 5.73 29.43
C ASP A 143 4.13 4.97 28.16
N SER A 144 4.36 5.71 27.07
CA SER A 144 4.74 5.22 25.76
C SER A 144 6.25 5.23 25.55
N VAL A 145 7.01 5.72 26.53
CA VAL A 145 8.46 5.81 26.55
C VAL A 145 9.03 4.66 27.37
N LYS A 146 9.73 3.72 26.71
CA LYS A 146 10.36 2.56 27.33
C LYS A 146 11.85 2.54 27.00
N ALA A 147 12.62 1.74 27.75
CA ALA A 147 14.07 1.65 27.56
C ALA A 147 14.46 1.36 26.11
N GLU A 148 13.81 0.39 25.47
CA GLU A 148 14.17 -0.09 24.12
C GLU A 148 13.25 0.43 23.00
N SER A 149 12.16 1.10 23.36
CA SER A 149 11.15 1.55 22.39
C SER A 149 10.42 2.80 22.84
N ILE A 150 10.08 3.69 21.90
CA ILE A 150 9.26 4.86 22.14
C ILE A 150 8.11 4.85 21.13
N THR A 151 6.86 4.96 21.59
CA THR A 151 5.70 5.16 20.72
C THR A 151 5.22 6.60 20.83
N LEU A 152 5.00 7.24 19.69
CA LEU A 152 4.62 8.64 19.56
C LEU A 152 3.36 8.76 18.69
N VAL A 153 2.59 9.83 18.89
CA VAL A 153 1.33 10.08 18.17
C VAL A 153 1.36 11.44 17.52
N GLY A 154 1.13 11.47 16.21
CA GLY A 154 1.11 12.69 15.40
C GLY A 154 0.02 13.68 15.84
N ARG A 155 0.31 14.98 15.78
CA ARG A 155 -0.59 16.01 16.31
C ARG A 155 -1.77 16.38 15.41
N LYS A 156 -1.61 16.27 14.09
CA LYS A 156 -2.62 16.66 13.11
C LYS A 156 -3.42 15.44 12.67
N ASN A 157 -2.74 14.36 12.26
CA ASN A 157 -3.37 13.20 11.64
C ASN A 157 -3.42 11.98 12.56
N ASN A 158 -2.91 12.08 13.79
CA ASN A 158 -2.78 10.96 14.73
C ASN A 158 -1.97 9.79 14.17
N SER A 159 -1.09 10.04 13.19
CA SER A 159 -0.21 9.01 12.64
C SER A 159 0.71 8.46 13.74
N ARG A 160 0.91 7.14 13.75
CA ARG A 160 1.70 6.49 14.79
C ARG A 160 3.15 6.39 14.35
N LEU A 161 4.08 6.79 15.22
CA LEU A 161 5.52 6.62 15.03
C LEU A 161 6.06 5.71 16.15
N VAL A 162 6.73 4.64 15.78
CA VAL A 162 7.37 3.71 16.71
C VAL A 162 8.87 3.72 16.50
N LEU A 163 9.61 4.11 17.53
CA LEU A 163 11.07 4.04 17.58
C LEU A 163 11.47 2.77 18.34
N THR A 164 12.41 2.01 17.79
CA THR A 164 13.07 0.87 18.45
C THR A 164 14.57 1.08 18.38
N LYS A 165 15.29 0.94 19.50
CA LYS A 165 16.75 1.13 19.50
C LYS A 165 17.41 0.25 18.43
N ALA A 166 18.27 0.86 17.62
CA ALA A 166 19.05 0.13 16.64
C ALA A 166 20.29 -0.49 17.29
N THR A 167 20.75 -1.59 16.70
CA THR A 167 22.00 -2.26 17.06
C THR A 167 23.15 -1.78 16.17
N GLN A 168 24.39 -2.07 16.59
CA GLN A 168 25.58 -1.76 15.78
C GLN A 168 25.52 -2.39 14.39
N ALA A 169 25.06 -3.64 14.30
CA ALA A 169 24.93 -4.35 13.04
C ALA A 169 23.91 -3.67 12.11
N GLN A 170 22.79 -3.18 12.66
CA GLN A 170 21.77 -2.52 11.85
C GLN A 170 22.24 -1.18 11.29
N VAL A 171 22.89 -0.32 12.09
CA VAL A 171 23.40 0.95 11.55
C VAL A 171 24.53 0.74 10.54
N ALA A 172 25.36 -0.28 10.72
CA ALA A 172 26.36 -0.67 9.73
C ALA A 172 25.72 -1.13 8.41
N ALA A 173 24.61 -1.87 8.47
CA ALA A 173 23.84 -2.30 7.30
C ALA A 173 23.25 -1.10 6.52
N TYR A 174 22.68 -0.10 7.21
CA TYR A 174 22.24 1.13 6.55
C TYR A 174 23.40 1.87 5.84
N ALA A 175 24.55 1.96 6.49
CA ALA A 175 25.74 2.60 5.92
C ALA A 175 26.34 1.82 4.73
N ALA A 176 26.17 0.50 4.71
CA ALA A 176 26.61 -0.38 3.62
C ALA A 176 25.70 -0.32 2.38
N GLY A 177 24.52 0.30 2.49
CA GLY A 177 23.54 0.40 1.41
C GLY A 177 22.47 -0.70 1.43
N ASP A 178 22.39 -1.51 2.49
CA ASP A 178 21.51 -2.69 2.53
C ASP A 178 20.00 -2.31 2.47
N LEU A 179 19.62 -1.09 2.89
CA LEU A 179 18.26 -0.60 2.66
C LEU A 179 17.97 -0.38 1.16
N ALA A 180 18.95 0.10 0.40
CA ALA A 180 18.84 0.25 -1.05
C ALA A 180 18.69 -1.12 -1.73
N ASP A 181 19.41 -2.14 -1.24
CA ASP A 181 19.25 -3.51 -1.71
C ASP A 181 17.87 -4.08 -1.33
N ALA A 182 17.35 -3.77 -0.14
CA ALA A 182 16.03 -4.21 0.30
C ALA A 182 14.91 -3.68 -0.62
N VAL A 183 14.96 -2.41 -1.03
CA VAL A 183 13.94 -1.82 -1.91
C VAL A 183 14.00 -2.36 -3.34
N LEU A 184 15.05 -3.10 -3.74
CA LEU A 184 15.09 -3.82 -5.01
C LEU A 184 13.96 -4.85 -5.15
N PHE A 185 13.32 -5.27 -4.06
CA PHE A 185 12.13 -6.11 -4.10
C PHE A 185 11.00 -5.47 -4.93
N ASN A 186 10.92 -4.13 -4.97
CA ASN A 186 9.94 -3.41 -5.79
C ASN A 186 10.08 -3.74 -7.29
N ASN A 187 11.21 -4.28 -7.75
CA ASN A 187 11.35 -4.79 -9.11
C ASN A 187 10.44 -5.99 -9.43
N ILE A 188 9.74 -6.57 -8.44
CA ILE A 188 8.66 -7.53 -8.69
C ILE A 188 7.54 -6.96 -9.57
N THR A 189 7.36 -5.64 -9.62
CA THR A 189 6.40 -4.97 -10.52
C THR A 189 6.84 -4.99 -11.98
N LYS A 190 8.13 -5.26 -12.26
CA LYS A 190 8.67 -5.37 -13.62
C LYS A 190 8.39 -6.72 -14.29
N TYR A 191 7.83 -7.68 -13.55
CA TYR A 191 7.44 -8.97 -14.12
C TYR A 191 6.29 -8.75 -15.10
N GLN A 192 6.51 -9.18 -16.35
CA GLN A 192 5.47 -9.15 -17.38
C GLN A 192 4.34 -10.16 -17.10
N ALA A 193 4.67 -11.29 -16.48
CA ALA A 193 3.67 -12.29 -16.15
C ALA A 193 2.78 -11.80 -15.00
N TYR A 194 1.47 -11.96 -15.14
CA TYR A 194 0.48 -11.54 -14.16
C TYR A 194 0.68 -12.24 -12.81
N PHE A 195 0.89 -13.57 -12.83
CA PHE A 195 1.10 -14.38 -11.63
C PHE A 195 2.59 -14.44 -11.28
N LYS A 196 2.93 -14.18 -10.01
CA LYS A 196 4.29 -14.27 -9.47
C LYS A 196 4.33 -15.25 -8.31
N ARG A 197 5.38 -16.07 -8.22
CA ARG A 197 5.50 -17.11 -7.19
C ARG A 197 6.87 -17.20 -6.60
N VAL A 198 6.94 -17.56 -5.33
CA VAL A 198 8.15 -18.01 -4.66
C VAL A 198 7.92 -19.38 -4.03
N THR A 199 8.88 -20.28 -4.20
CA THR A 199 8.88 -21.57 -3.49
C THR A 199 9.85 -21.49 -2.32
N LEU A 200 9.35 -21.74 -1.12
CA LEU A 200 10.11 -21.74 0.14
C LEU A 200 9.98 -23.11 0.79
N GLY A 201 11.03 -23.92 0.61
CA GLY A 201 11.01 -25.32 1.02
C GLY A 201 10.10 -26.12 0.10
N ASN A 202 9.06 -26.74 0.67
CA ASN A 202 8.05 -27.52 -0.06
C ASN A 202 6.76 -26.73 -0.36
N VAL A 203 6.68 -25.46 0.04
CA VAL A 203 5.48 -24.63 -0.16
C VAL A 203 5.74 -23.59 -1.24
N THR A 204 4.83 -23.51 -2.21
CA THR A 204 4.81 -22.43 -3.21
C THR A 204 3.77 -21.40 -2.81
N TYR A 205 4.20 -20.15 -2.72
CA TYR A 205 3.36 -18.99 -2.44
C TYR A 205 3.21 -18.16 -3.71
N GLU A 206 1.98 -17.90 -4.13
CA GLU A 206 1.65 -16.88 -5.12
C GLU A 206 1.55 -15.51 -4.45
N ILE A 207 2.24 -14.54 -5.03
CA ILE A 207 2.42 -13.19 -4.48
C ILE A 207 1.57 -12.22 -5.29
N THR A 208 0.65 -11.55 -4.61
CA THR A 208 -0.01 -10.34 -5.10
C THR A 208 0.49 -9.16 -4.28
N LEU A 209 0.98 -8.12 -4.96
CA LEU A 209 1.56 -6.95 -4.32
C LEU A 209 0.78 -5.71 -4.75
N SER A 210 0.52 -4.81 -3.79
CA SER A 210 -0.02 -3.48 -4.06
C SER A 210 0.95 -2.43 -3.49
N PRO A 211 1.96 -2.00 -4.28
CA PRO A 211 3.01 -1.10 -3.81
C PRO A 211 2.50 0.25 -3.29
N SER A 212 1.44 0.80 -3.89
CA SER A 212 0.82 2.06 -3.47
C SER A 212 0.30 2.00 -2.04
N THR A 213 -0.40 0.92 -1.71
CA THR A 213 -0.92 0.66 -0.35
C THR A 213 0.08 -0.04 0.57
N ARG A 214 1.23 -0.45 0.03
CA ARG A 214 2.25 -1.29 0.68
C ARG A 214 1.67 -2.52 1.36
N THR A 215 0.80 -3.23 0.63
CA THR A 215 0.22 -4.50 1.08
C THR A 215 0.72 -5.65 0.21
N ILE A 216 0.86 -6.81 0.85
CA ILE A 216 1.23 -8.05 0.20
C ILE A 216 0.23 -9.14 0.58
N LYS A 217 -0.25 -9.87 -0.41
CA LYS A 217 -1.06 -11.06 -0.25
C LYS A 217 -0.26 -12.27 -0.73
N LEU A 218 -0.17 -13.26 0.13
CA LEU A 218 0.40 -14.57 -0.16
C LEU A 218 -0.72 -15.59 -0.23
N THR A 219 -0.78 -16.35 -1.31
CA THR A 219 -1.72 -17.47 -1.48
C THR A 219 -0.94 -18.76 -1.61
N TRP A 220 -1.32 -19.81 -0.90
CA TRP A 220 -0.72 -21.15 -1.02
C TRP A 220 -1.80 -22.22 -1.01
N LEU A 221 -1.42 -23.45 -1.37
CA LEU A 221 -2.31 -24.60 -1.27
C LEU A 221 -1.98 -25.41 -0.02
N ASP A 222 -3.01 -25.67 0.78
CA ASP A 222 -3.03 -26.67 1.85
C ASP A 222 -3.77 -27.89 1.31
N GLY A 223 -3.00 -28.85 0.75
CA GLY A 223 -3.55 -29.89 -0.12
C GLY A 223 -4.09 -29.28 -1.43
N SER A 224 -5.40 -29.35 -1.63
CA SER A 224 -6.10 -28.68 -2.75
C SER A 224 -6.85 -27.41 -2.33
N VAL A 225 -6.77 -27.03 -1.05
CA VAL A 225 -7.52 -25.90 -0.50
C VAL A 225 -6.65 -24.64 -0.54
N PRO A 226 -7.07 -23.57 -1.23
CA PRO A 226 -6.34 -22.32 -1.18
C PRO A 226 -6.43 -21.68 0.21
N ARG A 227 -5.28 -21.23 0.71
CA ARG A 227 -5.14 -20.40 1.89
C ARG A 227 -4.56 -19.06 1.48
N THR A 228 -4.99 -18.00 2.14
CA THR A 228 -4.52 -16.64 1.87
C THR A 228 -4.05 -15.98 3.16
N PHE A 229 -3.09 -15.08 3.00
CA PHE A 229 -2.57 -14.23 4.07
C PHE A 229 -2.30 -12.86 3.48
N THR A 230 -2.85 -11.81 4.09
CA THR A 230 -2.63 -10.43 3.67
C THR A 230 -2.08 -9.64 4.84
N THR A 231 -1.02 -8.87 4.59
CA THR A 231 -0.38 -7.98 5.58
C THR A 231 0.15 -6.74 4.90
N SER A 232 0.29 -5.66 5.66
CA SER A 232 1.12 -4.54 5.24
C SER A 232 2.60 -4.90 5.36
N TYR A 233 3.43 -4.21 4.58
CA TYR A 233 4.88 -4.36 4.64
C TYR A 233 5.58 -3.00 4.59
N TYR A 234 6.84 -3.00 5.02
CA TYR A 234 7.79 -1.89 4.90
C TYR A 234 9.19 -2.47 4.72
N PHE A 235 10.19 -1.65 4.43
CA PHE A 235 11.56 -2.10 4.31
C PHE A 235 12.40 -1.71 5.52
N THR A 236 13.33 -2.59 5.84
CA THR A 236 14.44 -2.34 6.76
C THR A 236 15.74 -2.64 6.03
N ALA A 237 16.88 -2.31 6.62
CA ALA A 237 18.18 -2.74 6.07
C ALA A 237 18.30 -4.27 5.93
N ALA A 238 17.47 -5.07 6.59
CA ALA A 238 17.48 -6.53 6.42
C ALA A 238 16.70 -7.02 5.18
N GLY A 239 15.77 -6.21 4.63
CA GLY A 239 14.85 -6.59 3.58
C GLY A 239 13.41 -6.10 3.79
N VAL A 240 12.45 -6.83 3.24
CA VAL A 240 11.01 -6.62 3.42
C VAL A 240 10.59 -7.14 4.79
N SER A 241 9.87 -6.35 5.56
CA SER A 241 9.29 -6.71 6.86
C SER A 241 7.77 -6.65 6.81
N PHE A 242 7.11 -7.70 7.26
CA PHE A 242 5.66 -7.75 7.39
C PHE A 242 5.22 -7.21 8.75
N THR A 243 4.12 -6.46 8.79
CA THR A 243 3.55 -5.96 10.04
C THR A 243 2.94 -7.08 10.89
N SER A 244 2.49 -8.16 10.26
CA SER A 244 2.13 -9.42 10.91
C SER A 244 2.89 -10.57 10.23
N PRO A 245 3.38 -11.57 10.98
CA PRO A 245 4.01 -12.73 10.37
C PRO A 245 2.98 -13.69 9.79
N LEU A 246 3.31 -14.32 8.66
CA LEU A 246 2.60 -15.50 8.19
C LEU A 246 3.07 -16.70 9.01
N VAL A 247 2.15 -17.39 9.66
CA VAL A 247 2.37 -18.68 10.31
C VAL A 247 1.70 -19.77 9.49
N ASN A 248 2.49 -20.63 8.86
CA ASN A 248 2.03 -21.77 8.06
C ASN A 248 2.70 -23.06 8.55
N GLY A 249 2.03 -23.76 9.48
CA GLY A 249 2.61 -24.90 10.17
C GLY A 249 3.86 -24.51 10.96
N SER A 250 5.00 -25.15 10.67
CA SER A 250 6.29 -24.81 11.29
C SER A 250 7.02 -23.65 10.61
N GLN A 251 6.51 -23.13 9.48
CA GLN A 251 7.11 -21.98 8.80
C GLN A 251 6.52 -20.68 9.37
N THR A 252 7.38 -19.82 9.90
CA THR A 252 7.04 -18.43 10.25
C THR A 252 7.78 -17.48 9.32
N ILE A 253 7.03 -16.74 8.49
CA ILE A 253 7.56 -15.78 7.53
C ILE A 253 7.26 -14.37 8.05
N ASN A 254 8.30 -13.70 8.53
CA ASN A 254 8.24 -12.29 8.98
C ASN A 254 8.42 -11.29 7.83
N GLY A 255 8.68 -11.77 6.62
CA GLY A 255 9.08 -10.97 5.47
C GLY A 255 10.14 -11.67 4.63
N PHE A 256 10.85 -10.90 3.81
CA PHE A 256 11.87 -11.38 2.88
C PHE A 256 13.20 -10.67 3.12
N THR A 257 14.26 -11.41 3.38
CA THR A 257 15.63 -10.90 3.57
C THR A 257 16.53 -11.25 2.38
N ASN A 258 17.76 -10.73 2.35
CA ASN A 258 18.73 -11.01 1.27
C ASN A 258 18.13 -10.76 -0.12
N VAL A 259 17.44 -9.63 -0.26
CA VAL A 259 16.78 -9.25 -1.50
C VAL A 259 17.84 -8.99 -2.57
N THR A 260 17.66 -9.57 -3.75
CA THR A 260 18.55 -9.34 -4.90
C THR A 260 17.72 -9.13 -6.16
N TRP A 261 18.26 -8.38 -7.12
CA TRP A 261 17.66 -8.20 -8.44
C TRP A 261 18.61 -8.65 -9.54
N ASN A 262 18.17 -9.62 -10.34
CA ASN A 262 18.85 -10.04 -11.57
C ASN A 262 18.17 -9.37 -12.76
N ALA A 263 18.79 -8.30 -13.27
CA ALA A 263 18.27 -7.55 -14.42
C ALA A 263 18.19 -8.36 -15.72
N ASN A 264 19.10 -9.32 -15.93
CA ASN A 264 19.13 -10.14 -17.15
C ASN A 264 17.96 -11.12 -17.22
N ALA A 265 17.61 -11.72 -16.08
CA ALA A 265 16.50 -12.67 -15.98
C ALA A 265 15.18 -12.01 -15.59
N ALA A 266 15.19 -10.72 -15.28
CA ALA A 266 14.10 -10.00 -14.64
C ALA A 266 13.57 -10.73 -13.39
N GLN A 267 14.47 -11.09 -12.47
CA GLN A 267 14.15 -11.92 -11.32
C GLN A 267 14.57 -11.31 -9.98
N VAL A 268 13.66 -11.35 -9.01
CA VAL A 268 13.94 -11.01 -7.60
C VAL A 268 14.29 -12.28 -6.83
N GLY A 269 15.45 -12.30 -6.20
CA GLY A 269 15.84 -13.33 -5.23
C GLY A 269 15.52 -12.87 -3.81
N VAL A 270 15.09 -13.79 -2.96
CA VAL A 270 14.73 -13.53 -1.55
C VAL A 270 15.13 -14.71 -0.65
N THR A 271 15.20 -14.46 0.65
CA THR A 271 15.24 -15.48 1.69
C THR A 271 14.07 -15.28 2.65
N ALA A 272 13.38 -16.35 3.02
CA ALA A 272 12.32 -16.30 4.03
C ALA A 272 12.35 -17.58 4.85
N ALA A 273 12.15 -17.46 6.17
CA ALA A 273 12.26 -18.57 7.13
C ALA A 273 13.56 -19.40 6.97
N GLY A 274 14.68 -18.74 6.65
CA GLY A 274 15.98 -19.37 6.43
C GLY A 274 16.14 -20.07 5.06
N VAL A 275 15.12 -20.06 4.21
CA VAL A 275 15.14 -20.70 2.89
C VAL A 275 15.28 -19.67 1.78
N LYS A 276 16.25 -19.88 0.89
CA LYS A 276 16.43 -19.07 -0.31
C LYS A 276 15.35 -19.43 -1.35
N GLY A 277 14.77 -18.41 -1.98
CA GLY A 277 13.82 -18.55 -3.06
C GLY A 277 14.07 -17.52 -4.16
N THR A 278 13.65 -17.86 -5.38
CA THR A 278 13.63 -16.93 -6.51
C THR A 278 12.17 -16.72 -6.91
N ILE A 279 11.77 -15.46 -7.06
CA ILE A 279 10.44 -15.13 -7.56
C ILE A 279 10.41 -15.41 -9.07
N VAL A 280 9.40 -16.12 -9.53
CA VAL A 280 9.22 -16.49 -10.94
C VAL A 280 7.82 -16.17 -11.41
N GLY A 281 7.68 -15.86 -12.70
CA GLY A 281 6.37 -15.73 -13.33
C GLY A 281 5.68 -17.08 -13.49
N ALA A 282 4.34 -17.09 -13.51
CA ALA A 282 3.53 -18.24 -13.85
C ALA A 282 2.45 -17.86 -14.87
N ILE A 283 1.99 -18.85 -15.64
CA ILE A 283 1.02 -18.65 -16.75
C ILE A 283 -0.44 -18.94 -16.35
N LYS A 284 -0.67 -19.43 -15.13
CA LYS A 284 -1.99 -19.77 -14.59
C LYS A 284 -2.05 -19.43 -13.11
N PRO A 285 -3.23 -19.15 -12.53
CA PRO A 285 -3.41 -18.96 -11.08
C PRO A 285 -2.93 -20.17 -10.27
N LEU A 286 -2.51 -19.95 -9.01
CA LEU A 286 -2.11 -21.07 -8.15
C LEU A 286 -3.31 -21.91 -7.75
N SER A 287 -4.43 -21.24 -7.50
CA SER A 287 -5.74 -21.83 -7.31
C SER A 287 -6.71 -21.19 -8.29
N VAL A 288 -7.30 -21.99 -9.17
CA VAL A 288 -8.26 -21.50 -10.16
C VAL A 288 -9.66 -21.54 -9.55
N ASP A 289 -10.35 -20.41 -9.57
CA ASP A 289 -11.79 -20.37 -9.34
C ASP A 289 -12.52 -20.78 -10.62
N LEU A 290 -12.99 -22.02 -10.66
CA LEU A 290 -13.65 -22.61 -11.84
C LEU A 290 -14.96 -21.91 -12.21
N ALA A 291 -15.57 -21.15 -11.30
CA ALA A 291 -16.81 -20.45 -11.53
C ALA A 291 -16.61 -18.98 -11.94
N ALA A 292 -15.42 -18.39 -11.74
CA ALA A 292 -15.16 -16.98 -11.98
C ALA A 292 -15.49 -16.53 -13.40
N ALA A 293 -15.10 -17.31 -14.41
CA ALA A 293 -15.42 -17.02 -15.81
C ALA A 293 -16.93 -16.93 -16.06
N ARG A 294 -17.70 -17.85 -15.48
CA ARG A 294 -19.15 -17.88 -15.62
C ARG A 294 -19.80 -16.72 -14.87
N ARG A 295 -19.36 -16.43 -13.65
CA ARG A 295 -19.87 -15.29 -12.87
C ARG A 295 -19.65 -13.97 -13.61
N TRP A 296 -18.43 -13.73 -14.09
CA TRP A 296 -18.11 -12.53 -14.87
C TRP A 296 -19.00 -12.39 -16.10
N TRP A 297 -19.24 -13.47 -16.86
CA TRP A 297 -20.09 -13.40 -18.05
C TRP A 297 -21.59 -13.25 -17.73
N GLN A 298 -22.08 -13.81 -16.62
CA GLN A 298 -23.50 -13.75 -16.23
C GLN A 298 -23.89 -12.42 -15.59
N GLU A 299 -22.98 -11.78 -14.86
CA GLU A 299 -23.28 -10.58 -14.07
C GLU A 299 -23.97 -9.45 -14.88
N PRO A 300 -23.49 -9.07 -16.09
CA PRO A 300 -24.17 -8.03 -16.87
C PRO A 300 -25.55 -8.44 -17.39
N ILE A 301 -25.78 -9.74 -17.63
CA ILE A 301 -27.08 -10.27 -18.06
C ILE A 301 -28.10 -10.11 -16.94
N GLU A 302 -27.69 -10.42 -15.71
CA GLU A 302 -28.57 -10.41 -14.53
C GLU A 302 -28.82 -8.98 -14.02
N SER A 303 -27.80 -8.12 -14.08
CA SER A 303 -27.89 -6.71 -13.66
C SER A 303 -28.45 -5.76 -14.72
N GLY A 304 -28.50 -6.20 -16.00
CA GLY A 304 -28.88 -5.34 -17.13
C GLY A 304 -27.80 -4.34 -17.53
N GLY A 305 -26.53 -4.65 -17.27
CA GLY A 305 -25.37 -3.79 -17.49
C GLY A 305 -24.40 -4.29 -18.55
N TYR A 306 -23.15 -3.85 -18.43
CA TYR A 306 -22.02 -4.28 -19.25
C TYR A 306 -20.71 -4.02 -18.51
N TRP A 307 -19.64 -4.71 -18.90
CA TRP A 307 -18.31 -4.46 -18.38
C TRP A 307 -17.62 -3.34 -19.15
N THR A 308 -16.84 -2.53 -18.45
CA THR A 308 -16.01 -1.51 -19.07
C THR A 308 -14.53 -1.65 -18.76
N SER A 309 -13.69 -1.13 -19.65
CA SER A 309 -12.24 -1.05 -19.45
C SER A 309 -11.67 0.24 -20.03
N TRP A 310 -11.08 1.09 -19.20
CA TRP A 310 -10.54 2.37 -19.65
C TRP A 310 -9.31 2.25 -20.54
N MET A 311 -8.40 1.32 -20.22
CA MET A 311 -7.11 1.19 -20.89
C MET A 311 -7.06 0.01 -21.88
N GLY A 312 -8.11 -0.79 -21.95
CA GLY A 312 -8.12 -2.01 -22.74
C GLY A 312 -7.06 -3.01 -22.24
N PHE A 313 -6.41 -3.71 -23.17
CA PHE A 313 -5.38 -4.69 -22.81
C PHE A 313 -4.08 -4.03 -22.35
N HIS A 314 -3.66 -4.38 -21.14
CA HIS A 314 -2.27 -4.33 -20.72
C HIS A 314 -1.48 -5.43 -21.44
N VAL A 315 -0.31 -5.12 -21.98
CA VAL A 315 0.54 -6.09 -22.69
C VAL A 315 2.01 -5.86 -22.38
N ASN A 316 2.71 -6.91 -21.95
CA ASN A 316 4.16 -6.92 -21.71
C ASN A 316 4.66 -5.80 -20.79
N GLY A 317 3.90 -5.42 -19.76
CA GLY A 317 4.27 -4.36 -18.82
C GLY A 317 3.80 -2.96 -19.22
N VAL A 318 2.98 -2.83 -20.28
CA VAL A 318 2.52 -1.54 -20.80
C VAL A 318 1.00 -1.44 -20.73
N ASP A 319 0.50 -0.43 -20.01
CA ASP A 319 -0.91 -0.01 -20.05
C ASP A 319 -1.23 0.72 -21.36
N ASP A 320 -2.46 0.58 -21.86
CA ASP A 320 -2.86 1.08 -23.18
C ASP A 320 -1.83 0.68 -24.27
N ALA A 321 -1.39 -0.59 -24.23
CA ALA A 321 -0.37 -1.10 -25.14
C ALA A 321 -0.81 -1.02 -26.61
N LEU A 322 -2.12 -1.18 -26.84
CA LEU A 322 -2.73 -1.18 -28.16
C LEU A 322 -3.17 0.21 -28.62
N LYS A 323 -3.00 1.24 -27.78
CA LYS A 323 -3.33 2.65 -28.08
C LYS A 323 -4.82 2.87 -28.35
N VAL A 324 -5.68 2.19 -27.58
CA VAL A 324 -7.14 2.31 -27.70
C VAL A 324 -7.62 3.70 -27.32
N GLN A 325 -6.91 4.40 -26.41
CA GLN A 325 -7.24 5.78 -26.02
C GLN A 325 -7.07 6.80 -27.15
N THR A 326 -6.42 6.41 -28.26
CA THR A 326 -6.24 7.25 -29.45
C THR A 326 -7.37 7.10 -30.47
N LEU A 327 -8.31 6.18 -30.24
CA LEU A 327 -9.42 5.91 -31.16
C LEU A 327 -10.36 7.11 -31.26
N LYS A 328 -10.84 7.37 -32.48
CA LYS A 328 -11.82 8.40 -32.79
C LYS A 328 -12.67 8.02 -34.00
N VAL A 329 -13.91 8.52 -34.05
CA VAL A 329 -14.81 8.39 -35.21
C VAL A 329 -15.44 9.75 -35.48
N GLY A 330 -14.97 10.45 -36.52
CA GLY A 330 -15.33 11.86 -36.70
C GLY A 330 -14.89 12.68 -35.48
N ASP A 331 -15.86 13.33 -34.81
CA ASP A 331 -15.66 14.12 -33.59
C ASP A 331 -15.80 13.29 -32.29
N LEU A 332 -16.28 12.05 -32.40
CA LEU A 332 -16.46 11.12 -31.27
C LEU A 332 -15.10 10.68 -30.72
N GLN A 333 -14.89 10.85 -29.40
CA GLN A 333 -13.67 10.46 -28.71
C GLN A 333 -13.86 9.13 -27.98
N TYR A 334 -12.82 8.29 -27.96
CA TYR A 334 -12.81 7.08 -27.16
C TYR A 334 -13.15 7.38 -25.69
N TYR A 335 -14.04 6.57 -25.14
CA TYR A 335 -14.43 6.63 -23.73
C TYR A 335 -13.89 5.42 -22.98
N SER A 336 -14.34 4.21 -23.33
CA SER A 336 -13.90 2.96 -22.73
C SER A 336 -14.10 1.79 -23.69
N TYR A 337 -13.50 0.64 -23.39
CA TYR A 337 -13.86 -0.63 -24.01
C TYR A 337 -15.07 -1.21 -23.33
N LEU A 338 -15.95 -1.82 -24.12
CA LEU A 338 -17.16 -2.50 -23.70
C LEU A 338 -17.01 -4.01 -23.86
N TYR A 339 -17.53 -4.76 -22.90
CA TYR A 339 -17.99 -6.13 -23.12
C TYR A 339 -19.43 -6.27 -22.63
N GLN A 340 -20.36 -6.58 -23.53
CA GLN A 340 -21.77 -6.82 -23.21
C GLN A 340 -22.20 -8.22 -23.66
N PRO A 341 -22.42 -9.15 -22.73
CA PRO A 341 -22.93 -10.47 -23.05
C PRO A 341 -24.40 -10.42 -23.49
N ALA A 342 -24.79 -11.34 -24.38
CA ALA A 342 -26.17 -11.54 -24.84
C ALA A 342 -26.89 -10.25 -25.31
N SER A 343 -26.15 -9.34 -25.94
CA SER A 343 -26.69 -8.05 -26.39
C SER A 343 -27.68 -8.22 -27.55
N ASP A 344 -27.44 -9.20 -28.42
CA ASP A 344 -28.34 -9.58 -29.51
C ASP A 344 -28.53 -11.11 -29.52
N GLY A 345 -29.37 -11.61 -28.62
CA GLY A 345 -29.61 -13.04 -28.45
C GLY A 345 -28.36 -13.77 -27.92
N ASP A 346 -27.75 -14.61 -28.76
CA ASP A 346 -26.55 -15.39 -28.42
C ASP A 346 -25.22 -14.70 -28.80
N ILE A 347 -25.28 -13.43 -29.22
CA ILE A 347 -24.11 -12.62 -29.59
C ILE A 347 -23.77 -11.62 -28.48
N ASP A 348 -22.52 -11.70 -28.04
CA ASP A 348 -21.89 -10.76 -27.12
C ASP A 348 -21.18 -9.66 -27.92
N ILE A 349 -21.19 -8.43 -27.42
CA ILE A 349 -20.52 -7.29 -28.04
C ILE A 349 -19.19 -7.01 -27.34
N PHE A 350 -18.14 -6.83 -28.13
CA PHE A 350 -16.84 -6.32 -27.68
C PHE A 350 -16.37 -5.19 -28.60
N GLY A 351 -16.16 -3.98 -28.06
CA GLY A 351 -15.71 -2.86 -28.88
C GLY A 351 -15.51 -1.56 -28.10
N PRO A 352 -14.95 -0.53 -28.74
CA PRO A 352 -14.79 0.78 -28.14
C PRO A 352 -16.12 1.53 -28.08
N LEU A 353 -16.46 2.04 -26.89
CA LEU A 353 -17.45 3.09 -26.72
C LEU A 353 -16.82 4.44 -26.99
N PHE A 354 -17.58 5.30 -27.66
CA PHE A 354 -17.23 6.68 -27.90
C PHE A 354 -18.18 7.62 -27.18
N TYR A 355 -17.71 8.83 -26.92
CA TYR A 355 -18.48 9.85 -26.21
C TYR A 355 -18.43 11.18 -26.96
N GLU A 356 -19.60 11.78 -27.12
CA GLU A 356 -19.78 13.18 -27.56
C GLU A 356 -21.13 13.69 -27.05
N ASN A 357 -21.21 14.98 -26.71
CA ASN A 357 -22.48 15.65 -26.36
C ASN A 357 -23.31 14.94 -25.27
N GLN A 358 -22.64 14.42 -24.23
CA GLN A 358 -23.28 13.71 -23.11
C GLN A 358 -23.94 12.38 -23.48
N SER A 359 -23.59 11.80 -24.63
CA SER A 359 -24.07 10.48 -25.05
C SER A 359 -22.91 9.54 -25.33
N LEU A 360 -23.06 8.29 -24.91
CA LEU A 360 -22.21 7.18 -25.33
C LEU A 360 -22.76 6.57 -26.63
N SER A 361 -21.88 6.15 -27.53
CA SER A 361 -22.23 5.42 -28.74
C SER A 361 -21.25 4.29 -29.05
N LEU A 362 -21.77 3.24 -29.67
CA LEU A 362 -20.98 2.14 -30.23
C LEU A 362 -21.05 2.22 -31.75
N GLU A 363 -19.97 2.70 -32.37
CA GLU A 363 -19.92 2.90 -33.83
C GLU A 363 -19.54 1.64 -34.61
N TYR A 364 -18.70 0.80 -33.99
CA TYR A 364 -18.28 -0.49 -34.53
C TYR A 364 -17.80 -1.40 -33.40
N GLY A 365 -17.74 -2.70 -33.68
CA GLY A 365 -17.24 -3.68 -32.73
C GLY A 365 -17.19 -5.09 -33.28
N HIS A 366 -16.84 -6.02 -32.41
CA HIS A 366 -16.77 -7.44 -32.68
C HIS A 366 -17.94 -8.14 -31.98
N GLY A 367 -18.56 -9.09 -32.68
CA GLY A 367 -19.54 -9.99 -32.10
C GLY A 367 -18.89 -11.31 -31.73
N ALA A 368 -18.84 -11.62 -30.44
CA ALA A 368 -18.45 -12.93 -29.94
C ALA A 368 -19.69 -13.82 -29.80
N GLY A 369 -19.60 -15.09 -30.19
CA GLY A 369 -20.63 -16.04 -29.79
C GLY A 369 -20.52 -16.36 -28.30
N ARG A 370 -21.56 -16.97 -27.72
CA ARG A 370 -21.52 -17.46 -26.34
C ARG A 370 -20.20 -18.19 -26.03
N PRO A 371 -19.44 -17.75 -25.01
CA PRO A 371 -18.12 -18.28 -24.75
C PRO A 371 -18.17 -19.72 -24.22
N THR A 372 -17.08 -20.45 -24.46
CA THR A 372 -16.87 -21.77 -23.86
C THR A 372 -16.24 -21.62 -22.48
N PHE A 373 -16.91 -22.16 -21.46
CA PHE A 373 -16.37 -22.31 -20.12
C PHE A 373 -15.74 -23.68 -19.97
N THR A 374 -14.42 -23.72 -19.96
CA THR A 374 -13.65 -24.96 -19.90
C THR A 374 -13.59 -25.53 -18.48
N SER A 375 -13.35 -26.84 -18.35
CA SER A 375 -13.27 -27.51 -17.04
C SER A 375 -12.04 -27.11 -16.22
N ASP A 376 -11.03 -26.50 -16.84
CA ASP A 376 -9.85 -25.94 -16.17
C ASP A 376 -10.02 -24.45 -15.79
N GLY A 377 -11.24 -23.90 -15.93
CA GLY A 377 -11.63 -22.58 -15.44
C GLY A 377 -11.34 -21.42 -16.40
N ARG A 378 -10.95 -21.70 -17.64
CA ARG A 378 -10.79 -20.66 -18.68
C ARG A 378 -12.10 -20.33 -19.38
N ILE A 379 -12.20 -19.08 -19.82
CA ILE A 379 -13.15 -18.61 -20.82
C ILE A 379 -12.48 -18.59 -22.19
N VAL A 380 -13.16 -19.07 -23.24
CA VAL A 380 -12.67 -19.05 -24.62
C VAL A 380 -13.75 -18.42 -25.51
N PHE A 381 -13.37 -17.39 -26.25
CA PHE A 381 -14.26 -16.66 -27.15
C PHE A 381 -14.07 -17.11 -28.60
N SER A 382 -15.11 -16.94 -29.41
CA SER A 382 -15.05 -17.14 -30.86
C SER A 382 -15.79 -15.99 -31.53
N GLN A 383 -15.16 -15.35 -32.51
CA GLN A 383 -15.79 -14.28 -33.27
C GLN A 383 -16.80 -14.88 -34.25
N VAL A 384 -18.04 -14.39 -34.22
CA VAL A 384 -19.13 -14.86 -35.09
C VAL A 384 -19.76 -13.73 -35.90
N ALA A 385 -19.53 -12.47 -35.51
CA ALA A 385 -20.07 -11.30 -36.18
C ALA A 385 -19.15 -10.07 -36.04
N THR A 386 -19.53 -9.00 -36.74
CA THR A 386 -18.97 -7.65 -36.61
C THR A 386 -20.11 -6.66 -36.59
N TYR A 387 -19.93 -5.54 -35.88
CA TYR A 387 -20.88 -4.44 -35.80
C TYR A 387 -20.32 -3.20 -36.49
N GLY A 388 -21.20 -2.45 -37.16
CA GLY A 388 -20.85 -1.18 -37.80
C GLY A 388 -19.77 -1.27 -38.89
N ASN A 389 -19.17 -0.13 -39.20
CA ASN A 389 -18.07 -0.03 -40.17
C ASN A 389 -16.73 -0.27 -39.48
N LEU A 390 -16.48 -1.53 -39.12
CA LEU A 390 -15.25 -1.94 -38.45
C LEU A 390 -14.01 -1.63 -39.31
N PRO A 391 -12.98 -0.93 -38.78
CA PRO A 391 -11.74 -0.68 -39.50
C PRO A 391 -11.03 -1.99 -39.90
N THR A 392 -10.17 -1.94 -40.93
CA THR A 392 -9.39 -3.12 -41.35
C THR A 392 -8.09 -3.30 -40.56
N SER A 393 -7.66 -2.28 -39.81
CA SER A 393 -6.48 -2.30 -38.96
C SER A 393 -6.62 -1.31 -37.79
N GLY A 394 -5.67 -1.32 -36.87
CA GLY A 394 -5.59 -0.37 -35.75
C GLY A 394 -6.00 -0.96 -34.39
N PRO A 395 -6.10 -0.12 -33.35
CA PRO A 395 -6.26 -0.56 -31.96
C PRO A 395 -7.43 -1.51 -31.73
N ALA A 396 -8.56 -1.29 -32.44
CA ALA A 396 -9.73 -2.15 -32.32
C ALA A 396 -9.51 -3.57 -32.83
N ILE A 397 -8.90 -3.68 -34.02
CA ILE A 397 -8.56 -4.97 -34.63
C ILE A 397 -7.49 -5.70 -33.81
N GLU A 398 -6.49 -4.99 -33.28
CA GLU A 398 -5.49 -5.61 -32.42
C GLU A 398 -6.11 -6.11 -31.10
N SER A 399 -7.02 -5.34 -30.49
CA SER A 399 -7.68 -5.75 -29.23
C SER A 399 -8.48 -7.03 -29.38
N ALA A 400 -9.16 -7.20 -30.51
CA ALA A 400 -9.90 -8.43 -30.81
C ALA A 400 -9.00 -9.67 -30.89
N LYS A 401 -7.76 -9.54 -31.40
CA LYS A 401 -6.81 -10.67 -31.43
C LYS A 401 -6.48 -11.18 -30.03
N PHE A 402 -6.45 -10.30 -29.03
CA PHE A 402 -6.24 -10.69 -27.64
C PHE A 402 -7.49 -11.36 -27.05
N LEU A 403 -8.68 -10.79 -27.26
CA LEU A 403 -9.92 -11.41 -26.77
C LEU A 403 -10.12 -12.82 -27.36
N PHE A 404 -9.95 -12.95 -28.68
CA PHE A 404 -10.14 -14.21 -29.42
C PHE A 404 -8.90 -15.11 -29.47
N GLU A 405 -7.91 -14.90 -28.60
CA GLU A 405 -6.76 -15.80 -28.48
C GLU A 405 -7.23 -17.21 -28.10
N ALA A 406 -6.83 -18.21 -28.91
CA ALA A 406 -7.35 -19.58 -28.84
C ALA A 406 -7.02 -20.29 -27.51
N SER A 407 -5.98 -19.84 -26.82
CA SER A 407 -5.64 -20.35 -25.48
C SER A 407 -6.68 -19.97 -24.42
N GLY A 408 -7.52 -18.97 -24.67
CA GLY A 408 -8.50 -18.44 -23.73
C GLY A 408 -7.87 -17.63 -22.59
N HIS A 409 -8.70 -17.33 -21.58
CA HIS A 409 -8.34 -16.45 -20.48
C HIS A 409 -8.80 -17.01 -19.13
N TYR A 410 -8.03 -16.74 -18.08
CA TYR A 410 -8.47 -16.92 -16.70
C TYR A 410 -9.11 -15.62 -16.19
N LEU A 411 -10.23 -15.71 -15.48
CA LEU A 411 -10.85 -14.57 -14.81
C LEU A 411 -10.41 -14.53 -13.35
N ILE A 412 -9.78 -13.42 -12.96
CA ILE A 412 -9.31 -13.16 -11.60
C ILE A 412 -10.21 -12.09 -11.00
N GLN A 413 -11.08 -12.48 -10.08
CA GLN A 413 -11.93 -11.53 -9.36
C GLN A 413 -11.05 -10.69 -8.42
N THR A 414 -10.93 -9.40 -8.69
CA THR A 414 -10.07 -8.46 -7.96
C THR A 414 -10.82 -7.68 -6.88
N SER A 415 -12.14 -7.56 -7.01
CA SER A 415 -13.06 -7.07 -5.97
C SER A 415 -14.46 -7.68 -6.16
N GLU A 416 -15.46 -7.23 -5.41
CA GLU A 416 -16.85 -7.66 -5.62
C GLU A 416 -17.34 -7.37 -7.04
N THR A 417 -16.88 -6.26 -7.63
CA THR A 417 -17.37 -5.75 -8.92
C THR A 417 -16.26 -5.57 -9.96
N THR A 418 -15.07 -6.16 -9.77
CA THR A 418 -13.98 -6.01 -10.75
C THR A 418 -13.27 -7.33 -11.03
N TYR A 419 -12.81 -7.49 -12.27
CA TYR A 419 -12.13 -8.69 -12.74
C TYR A 419 -10.95 -8.35 -13.65
N ASP A 420 -9.85 -9.08 -13.52
CA ASP A 420 -8.83 -9.13 -14.56
C ASP A 420 -9.03 -10.39 -15.41
N MET A 421 -9.15 -10.20 -16.73
CA MET A 421 -9.16 -11.30 -17.70
C MET A 421 -7.75 -11.49 -18.24
N VAL A 422 -7.08 -12.55 -17.78
CA VAL A 422 -5.65 -12.80 -18.01
C VAL A 422 -5.45 -13.88 -19.07
N SER A 423 -4.63 -13.59 -20.08
CA SER A 423 -4.29 -14.53 -21.16
C SER A 423 -3.70 -15.84 -20.62
N ALA A 424 -4.29 -16.97 -20.99
CA ALA A 424 -3.78 -18.29 -20.62
C ALA A 424 -2.57 -18.74 -21.44
N LYS A 425 -2.20 -17.97 -22.49
CA LYS A 425 -1.07 -18.27 -23.38
C LYS A 425 0.27 -18.11 -22.65
N ASP A 426 0.45 -16.97 -21.98
CA ASP A 426 1.70 -16.60 -21.33
C ASP A 426 1.51 -15.72 -20.08
N ALA A 427 0.26 -15.34 -19.75
CA ALA A 427 -0.12 -14.40 -18.71
C ALA A 427 0.58 -13.03 -18.82
N LYS A 428 1.04 -12.63 -20.01
CA LYS A 428 1.68 -11.32 -20.24
C LYS A 428 0.75 -10.25 -20.78
N SER A 429 -0.50 -10.61 -21.00
CA SER A 429 -1.57 -9.68 -21.34
C SER A 429 -2.81 -9.95 -20.51
N TRP A 430 -3.48 -8.87 -20.14
CA TRP A 430 -4.75 -8.92 -19.44
C TRP A 430 -5.53 -7.62 -19.68
N ILE A 431 -6.84 -7.68 -19.47
CA ILE A 431 -7.74 -6.52 -19.50
C ILE A 431 -8.48 -6.48 -18.16
N ALA A 432 -8.49 -5.30 -17.54
CA ALA A 432 -9.21 -5.06 -16.30
C ALA A 432 -10.64 -4.60 -16.63
N TRP A 433 -11.62 -5.22 -15.97
CA TRP A 433 -13.04 -4.96 -16.12
C TRP A 433 -13.63 -4.41 -14.83
N GLU A 434 -14.47 -3.39 -14.97
CA GLU A 434 -15.25 -2.74 -13.90
C GLU A 434 -16.69 -2.45 -14.32
#